data_AF-A0A1D6PDS7-F1
#
_entry.id   AF-A0A1D6PDS7-F1
#
_cell.length_a   1.000
_cell.length_b   1.000
_cell.length_c   1.000
_cell.angle_alpha   90.00
_cell.angle_beta   90.00
_cell.angle_gamma   90.00
#
_symmetry.space_group_name_H-M   'P 1'
#
loop_
_entity.id
_entity.type
_entity.pdbx_description
1 polymer ?
#
loop_
_entity_poly.entity_id
_entity_poly.type
_entity_poly.pdbx_seq_one_letter_code
_entity_poly.pdbx_strand_id
1 'polypeptide(L)'
;LDQGLGIGSKNPFFNRHQLTLTKFINLNKQEKGVGKPLPAVLVLHGHYAGCVGDLPSYDAFALGGPYSVRGFSNGELGASRNILEVATELRVPVRNTHVYAFVEHGTDLGSSKDVKGNPTEFFRRVGHGSSYGVGVKLGLVRGEYIVDHNAGTGTIFFRFGERF
;
A
#
# COMPACT_ATOMS: atom_id res chain seq x y z
N LEU A 1 -10.08 -8.75 12.37
CA LEU A 1 -11.15 -8.09 13.14
C LEU A 1 -10.65 -8.01 14.56
N ASP A 2 -10.54 -6.80 15.11
CA ASP A 2 -9.89 -6.54 16.39
C ASP A 2 -10.80 -5.63 17.22
N GLN A 3 -11.08 -6.01 18.47
CA GLN A 3 -12.11 -5.38 19.29
C GLN A 3 -11.50 -4.87 20.60
N GLY A 4 -11.58 -3.56 20.81
CA GLY A 4 -11.17 -2.92 22.05
C GLY A 4 -12.36 -2.69 22.97
N LEU A 5 -12.36 -3.33 24.15
CA LEU A 5 -13.27 -3.02 25.24
C LEU A 5 -12.47 -2.47 26.42
N GLY A 6 -12.46 -1.15 26.60
CA GLY A 6 -11.82 -0.57 27.77
C GLY A 6 -12.77 -0.56 28.98
N ILE A 7 -12.26 -0.92 30.16
CA ILE A 7 -12.95 -0.76 31.46
C ILE A 7 -12.50 0.56 32.14
N GLY A 8 -13.40 1.56 32.24
CA GLY A 8 -13.09 2.89 32.83
C GLY A 8 -13.89 4.07 32.24
N SER A 9 -13.91 5.22 32.93
CA SER A 9 -14.79 6.38 32.65
C SER A 9 -14.42 7.23 31.42
N LYS A 10 -13.38 6.88 30.66
CA LYS A 10 -12.96 7.54 29.41
C LYS A 10 -12.46 6.53 28.37
N ASN A 11 -13.15 5.41 28.24
CA ASN A 11 -12.62 4.30 27.47
C ASN A 11 -13.20 4.25 26.05
N PRO A 12 -12.34 4.29 25.02
CA PRO A 12 -12.78 4.21 23.63
C PRO A 12 -13.34 2.82 23.35
N PHE A 13 -14.61 2.75 22.95
CA PHE A 13 -15.18 1.55 22.33
C PHE A 13 -14.97 1.65 20.83
N PHE A 14 -14.19 0.74 20.27
CA PHE A 14 -13.90 0.73 18.85
C PHE A 14 -13.78 -0.69 18.31
N ASN A 15 -14.20 -0.86 17.06
CA ASN A 15 -14.05 -2.08 16.29
C ASN A 15 -13.20 -1.79 15.06
N ARG A 16 -12.09 -2.53 14.93
CA ARG A 16 -11.12 -2.35 13.86
C ARG A 16 -11.23 -3.50 12.88
N HIS A 17 -11.46 -3.15 11.62
CA HIS A 17 -11.61 -4.08 10.52
C HIS A 17 -10.47 -3.84 9.53
N GLN A 18 -9.73 -4.88 9.21
CA GLN A 18 -8.69 -4.85 8.18
C GLN A 18 -9.01 -5.97 7.19
N LEU A 19 -9.04 -5.62 5.92
CA LEU A 19 -9.32 -6.50 4.80
C LEU A 19 -8.19 -6.34 3.80
N THR A 20 -7.42 -7.41 3.63
CA THR A 20 -6.34 -7.46 2.65
C THR A 20 -6.65 -8.55 1.64
N LEU A 21 -6.71 -8.18 0.37
CA LEU A 21 -7.01 -9.06 -0.73
C LEU A 21 -5.90 -8.96 -1.77
N THR A 22 -5.18 -10.05 -1.98
CA THR A 22 -4.16 -10.15 -3.04
C THR A 22 -4.59 -11.20 -4.05
N LYS A 23 -4.71 -10.82 -5.31
CA LYS A 23 -5.08 -11.70 -6.42
C LYS A 23 -3.98 -11.73 -7.46
N PHE A 24 -3.49 -12.92 -7.76
CA PHE A 24 -2.51 -13.16 -8.81
C PHE A 24 -3.22 -13.68 -10.06
N ILE A 25 -3.13 -12.93 -11.15
CA ILE A 25 -3.72 -13.24 -12.45
C ILE A 25 -2.59 -13.53 -13.43
N ASN A 26 -2.47 -14.78 -13.85
CA ASN A 26 -1.52 -15.15 -14.90
C ASN A 26 -2.11 -14.71 -16.25
N LEU A 27 -1.43 -13.78 -16.93
CA LEU A 27 -1.89 -13.23 -18.21
C LEU A 27 -1.59 -14.18 -19.38
N ASN A 28 -0.60 -15.07 -19.22
CA ASN A 28 -0.24 -16.03 -20.27
C ASN A 28 -0.85 -17.40 -19.99
N LYS A 29 -1.83 -17.80 -20.82
CA LYS A 29 -2.26 -19.21 -20.98
C LYS A 29 -1.25 -20.00 -21.82
N GLN A 30 0.05 -19.78 -21.65
CA GLN A 30 1.05 -20.58 -22.37
C GLN A 30 1.27 -21.89 -21.63
N GLU A 31 1.19 -23.00 -22.38
CA GLU A 31 1.47 -24.35 -21.89
C GLU A 31 2.81 -24.39 -21.15
N LYS A 32 2.77 -24.94 -19.92
CA LYS A 32 3.97 -25.25 -19.12
C LYS A 32 4.84 -26.23 -19.90
N GLY A 33 5.81 -25.71 -20.64
CA GLY A 33 6.78 -26.49 -21.42
C GLY A 33 8.20 -26.07 -21.10
N VAL A 34 9.10 -27.05 -21.01
CA VAL A 34 10.53 -26.85 -20.79
C VAL A 34 11.11 -25.93 -21.87
N GLY A 35 11.66 -24.78 -21.47
CA GLY A 35 12.34 -23.83 -22.37
C GLY A 35 11.55 -22.62 -22.85
N LYS A 36 10.29 -22.41 -22.41
CA LYS A 36 9.51 -21.20 -22.75
C LYS A 36 9.66 -20.09 -21.69
N PRO A 37 9.59 -18.81 -22.09
CA PRO A 37 9.68 -17.68 -21.14
C PRO A 37 8.60 -17.78 -20.07
N LEU A 38 8.96 -17.42 -18.84
CA LEU A 38 8.05 -17.42 -17.68
C LEU A 38 6.76 -16.63 -18.01
N PRO A 39 5.61 -16.98 -17.43
CA PRO A 39 4.36 -16.29 -17.70
C PRO A 39 4.38 -14.87 -17.10
N ALA A 40 3.79 -13.90 -17.81
CA ALA A 40 3.50 -12.59 -17.24
C ALA A 40 2.41 -12.70 -16.16
N VAL A 41 2.62 -12.06 -15.01
CA VAL A 41 1.73 -12.12 -13.85
C VAL A 41 1.26 -10.72 -13.49
N LEU A 42 -0.04 -10.51 -13.45
CA LEU A 42 -0.66 -9.33 -12.90
C LEU A 42 -1.04 -9.59 -11.45
N VAL A 43 -0.52 -8.80 -10.53
CA VAL A 43 -0.83 -8.84 -9.11
C VAL A 43 -1.73 -7.66 -8.79
N LEU A 44 -2.93 -7.94 -8.30
CA LEU A 44 -3.84 -6.95 -7.76
C LEU A 44 -3.84 -7.09 -6.24
N HIS A 45 -3.57 -6.02 -5.54
CA HIS A 45 -3.57 -5.96 -4.10
C HIS A 45 -4.51 -4.83 -3.66
N GLY A 46 -5.51 -5.17 -2.86
CA GLY A 46 -6.39 -4.21 -2.22
C GLY A 46 -6.23 -4.36 -0.71
N HIS A 47 -5.96 -3.26 -0.02
CA HIS A 47 -5.90 -3.20 1.42
C HIS A 47 -6.86 -2.11 1.89
N TYR A 48 -7.87 -2.53 2.64
CA TYR A 48 -8.83 -1.65 3.27
C TYR A 48 -8.73 -1.84 4.76
N ALA A 49 -8.50 -0.76 5.50
CA ALA A 49 -8.55 -0.80 6.95
C ALA A 49 -9.48 0.30 7.43
N GLY A 50 -10.32 -0.03 8.40
CA GLY A 50 -11.32 0.89 8.92
C GLY A 50 -11.61 0.67 10.38
N CYS A 51 -12.13 1.70 11.02
CA CYS A 51 -12.53 1.65 12.41
C CYS A 51 -13.90 2.28 12.62
N VAL A 52 -14.74 1.55 13.34
CA VAL A 52 -16.07 2.01 13.78
C VAL A 52 -16.01 2.24 15.28
N GLY A 53 -16.33 3.47 15.72
CA GLY A 53 -16.29 3.87 17.13
C GLY A 53 -15.26 4.96 17.40
N ASP A 54 -14.91 5.15 18.67
CA ASP A 54 -13.99 6.20 19.10
C ASP A 54 -12.54 5.72 19.01
N LEU A 55 -11.98 5.72 17.80
CA LEU A 55 -10.58 5.37 17.61
C LEU A 55 -9.67 6.44 18.26
N PRO A 56 -8.82 6.07 19.22
CA PRO A 56 -7.84 6.99 19.78
C PRO A 56 -6.75 7.33 18.77
N SER A 57 -6.15 8.51 18.90
CA SER A 57 -5.16 9.03 17.93
C SER A 57 -3.90 8.17 17.81
N TYR A 58 -3.57 7.38 18.83
CA TYR A 58 -2.42 6.46 18.82
C TYR A 58 -2.68 5.17 18.02
N ASP A 59 -3.94 4.79 17.78
CA ASP A 59 -4.32 3.63 16.96
C ASP A 59 -4.78 4.04 15.55
N ALA A 60 -4.59 5.31 15.17
CA ALA A 60 -4.92 5.80 13.84
C ALA A 60 -4.09 5.09 12.76
N PHE A 61 -4.71 4.82 11.61
CA PHE A 61 -4.01 4.21 10.49
C PHE A 61 -3.14 5.24 9.78
N ALA A 62 -1.84 4.96 9.73
CA ALA A 62 -0.89 5.76 8.97
C ALA A 62 -0.96 5.37 7.48
N LEU A 63 -1.19 6.35 6.61
CA LEU A 63 -1.21 6.19 5.16
C LEU A 63 0.14 6.60 4.58
N GLY A 64 0.71 5.76 3.72
CA GLY A 64 2.02 5.98 3.11
C GLY A 64 3.12 5.18 3.81
N GLY A 65 4.12 4.80 3.02
CA GLY A 65 5.23 3.96 3.48
C GLY A 65 5.53 2.83 2.50
N PRO A 66 6.63 2.09 2.72
CA PRO A 66 7.09 1.09 1.78
C PRO A 66 6.13 -0.06 1.54
N TYR A 67 5.29 -0.39 2.51
CA TYR A 67 4.33 -1.50 2.46
C TYR A 67 2.89 -1.05 2.18
N SER A 68 2.67 0.26 2.07
CA SER A 68 1.41 0.92 1.71
C SER A 68 1.60 1.49 0.29
N VAL A 69 1.55 2.81 0.11
CA VAL A 69 1.90 3.52 -1.12
C VAL A 69 3.40 3.81 -1.13
N ARG A 70 4.14 3.12 -2.02
CA ARG A 70 5.58 3.36 -2.23
C ARG A 70 5.85 4.80 -2.64
N GLY A 71 7.04 5.29 -2.30
CA GLY A 71 7.51 6.65 -2.64
C GLY A 71 7.17 7.67 -1.56
N PHE A 72 6.06 7.48 -0.84
CA PHE A 72 5.75 8.23 0.37
C PHE A 72 6.44 7.64 1.61
N SER A 73 6.85 8.52 2.51
CA SER A 73 7.34 8.16 3.85
C SER A 73 6.20 7.60 4.70
N ASN A 74 6.56 6.87 5.77
CA ASN A 74 5.58 6.29 6.69
C ASN A 74 4.65 7.37 7.27
N GLY A 75 3.35 7.27 6.97
CA GLY A 75 2.36 8.23 7.44
C GLY A 75 2.42 9.61 6.79
N GLU A 76 3.17 9.78 5.69
CA GLU A 76 3.28 11.08 5.01
C GLU A 76 1.95 11.57 4.44
N LEU A 77 1.11 10.65 3.97
CA LEU A 77 -0.17 10.97 3.32
C LEU A 77 -1.27 11.33 4.31
N GLY A 78 -1.22 10.81 5.53
CA GLY A 78 -2.25 11.06 6.53
C GLY A 78 -2.25 10.07 7.68
N ALA A 79 -2.95 10.42 8.75
CA ALA A 79 -3.40 9.48 9.76
C ALA A 79 -4.93 9.55 9.86
N SER A 80 -5.61 8.43 9.66
CA SER A 80 -7.07 8.39 9.51
C SER A 80 -7.70 7.17 10.17
N ARG A 81 -9.03 7.19 10.34
CA ARG A 81 -9.79 6.06 10.89
C ARG A 81 -10.01 4.96 9.86
N ASN A 82 -10.15 5.35 8.60
CA ASN A 82 -10.30 4.49 7.45
C ASN A 82 -9.23 4.82 6.42
N ILE A 83 -8.64 3.79 5.82
CA ILE A 83 -7.72 3.85 4.70
C ILE A 83 -8.16 2.84 3.65
N LEU A 84 -7.96 3.22 2.40
CA LEU A 84 -8.09 2.33 1.26
C LEU A 84 -6.86 2.48 0.40
N GLU A 85 -6.21 1.36 0.15
CA GLU A 85 -5.01 1.24 -0.65
C GLU A 85 -5.27 0.22 -1.74
N VAL A 86 -4.95 0.58 -2.97
CA VAL A 86 -5.04 -0.30 -4.12
C VAL A 86 -3.70 -0.25 -4.83
N ALA A 87 -3.10 -1.42 -5.01
CA ALA A 87 -1.85 -1.60 -5.70
C ALA A 87 -2.03 -2.61 -6.83
N THR A 88 -1.57 -2.23 -8.01
CA THR A 88 -1.53 -3.10 -9.19
C THR A 88 -0.08 -3.23 -9.62
N GLU A 89 0.43 -4.46 -9.68
CA GLU A 89 1.80 -4.76 -10.09
C GLU A 89 1.78 -5.74 -11.27
N LEU A 90 2.27 -5.30 -12.43
CA LEU A 90 2.44 -6.11 -13.62
C LEU A 90 3.87 -6.62 -13.69
N ARG A 91 4.07 -7.93 -13.60
CA ARG A 91 5.38 -8.60 -13.69
C ARG A 91 5.53 -9.24 -15.06
N VAL A 92 6.57 -8.83 -15.79
CA VAL A 92 6.95 -9.37 -17.10
C VAL A 92 8.37 -9.96 -17.00
N PRO A 93 8.51 -11.27 -17.17
CA PRO A 93 9.83 -11.89 -17.22
C PRO A 93 10.48 -11.63 -18.59
N VAL A 94 11.69 -11.07 -18.57
CA VAL A 94 12.50 -10.77 -19.75
C VAL A 94 13.77 -11.61 -19.68
N ARG A 95 13.80 -12.72 -20.43
CA ARG A 95 14.90 -13.69 -20.49
C ARG A 95 15.33 -14.20 -19.10
N ASN A 96 16.32 -13.57 -18.48
CA ASN A 96 16.93 -13.96 -17.20
C ASN A 96 16.61 -12.99 -16.05
N THR A 97 15.76 -11.98 -16.31
CA THR A 97 15.46 -10.89 -15.37
C THR A 97 13.95 -10.68 -15.28
N HIS A 98 13.45 -10.33 -14.10
CA HIS A 98 12.03 -10.01 -13.92
C HIS A 98 11.87 -8.50 -13.89
N VAL A 99 11.19 -7.94 -14.89
CA VAL A 99 10.80 -6.53 -14.87
C VAL A 99 9.38 -6.46 -14.32
N TYR A 100 9.07 -5.46 -13.53
CA TYR A 100 7.71 -5.22 -13.10
C TYR A 100 7.41 -3.73 -13.11
N ALA A 101 6.18 -3.38 -13.45
CA ALA A 101 5.64 -2.05 -13.32
C ALA A 101 4.56 -2.09 -12.24
N PHE A 102 4.42 -1.03 -11.47
CA PHE A 102 3.38 -0.94 -10.46
C PHE A 102 2.75 0.45 -10.43
N VAL A 103 1.50 0.47 -10.01
CA VAL A 103 0.73 1.66 -9.73
C VAL A 103 0.02 1.43 -8.41
N GLU A 104 0.20 2.34 -7.48
CA GLU A 104 -0.37 2.29 -6.14
C GLU A 104 -1.13 3.59 -5.87
N HIS A 105 -2.30 3.46 -5.27
CA HIS A 105 -3.14 4.58 -4.90
C HIS A 105 -3.67 4.34 -3.49
N GLY A 106 -3.47 5.31 -2.61
CA GLY A 106 -3.95 5.30 -1.24
C GLY A 106 -4.81 6.51 -0.96
N THR A 107 -5.90 6.32 -0.22
CA THR A 107 -6.81 7.39 0.19
C THR A 107 -7.32 7.14 1.60
N ASP A 108 -7.51 8.22 2.36
CA ASP A 108 -8.00 8.23 3.74
C ASP A 108 -9.54 8.27 3.86
N LEU A 109 -10.25 8.21 2.72
CA LEU A 109 -11.71 8.30 2.60
C LEU A 109 -12.30 9.56 3.27
N GLY A 110 -11.50 10.60 3.52
CA GLY A 110 -11.92 11.79 4.26
C GLY A 110 -12.21 11.55 5.74
N SER A 111 -11.81 10.41 6.29
CA SER A 111 -11.99 10.04 7.71
C SER A 111 -10.87 10.57 8.63
N SER A 112 -9.96 11.35 8.06
CA SER A 112 -8.86 12.02 8.76
C SER A 112 -9.34 13.07 9.76
N LYS A 113 -10.42 13.79 9.45
CA LYS A 113 -11.07 14.76 10.36
C LYS A 113 -11.68 14.13 11.60
N ASP A 114 -12.05 12.85 11.53
CA ASP A 114 -12.71 12.14 12.61
C ASP A 114 -11.69 11.62 13.64
N VAL A 115 -10.39 11.65 13.33
CA VAL A 115 -9.33 11.34 14.30
C VAL A 115 -9.22 12.49 15.30
N LYS A 116 -9.28 12.15 16.59
CA LYS A 116 -9.21 13.14 17.68
C LYS A 116 -7.90 13.93 17.57
N GLY A 117 -8.03 15.26 17.40
CA GLY A 117 -6.89 16.17 17.23
C GLY A 117 -6.51 16.48 15.78
N ASN A 118 -7.23 15.93 14.79
CA ASN A 118 -7.06 16.15 13.34
C ASN A 118 -5.59 16.33 12.89
N PRO A 119 -4.74 15.31 13.08
CA PRO A 119 -3.33 15.41 12.72
C PRO A 119 -3.12 15.69 11.23
N THR A 120 -4.01 15.20 10.37
CA THR A 120 -3.90 15.39 8.91
C THR A 120 -4.11 16.85 8.50
N GLU A 121 -5.10 17.56 9.06
CA GLU A 121 -5.28 19.00 8.82
C GLU A 121 -4.17 19.82 9.49
N PHE A 122 -3.77 19.43 10.71
CA PHE A 122 -2.69 20.10 11.43
C PHE A 122 -1.35 20.03 10.67
N PHE A 123 -1.03 18.88 10.06
CA PHE A 123 0.16 18.69 9.24
C PHE A 123 -0.04 19.06 7.76
N ARG A 124 -1.20 19.65 7.37
CA ARG A 124 -1.56 19.99 5.98
C ARG A 124 -1.35 18.84 4.99
N ARG A 125 -1.65 17.62 5.42
CA ARG A 125 -1.52 16.42 4.59
C ARG A 125 -2.69 16.33 3.62
N VAL A 126 -2.40 15.78 2.44
CA VAL A 126 -3.32 15.77 1.28
C VAL A 126 -4.45 14.73 1.46
N GLY A 127 -4.26 13.72 2.32
CA GLY A 127 -5.26 12.66 2.59
C GLY A 127 -5.37 11.59 1.50
N HIS A 128 -4.70 11.79 0.36
CA HIS A 128 -4.62 10.82 -0.72
C HIS A 128 -3.29 10.94 -1.45
N GLY A 129 -2.85 9.84 -2.05
CA GLY A 129 -1.59 9.78 -2.78
C GLY A 129 -1.61 8.68 -3.82
N SER A 130 -1.04 8.99 -4.99
CA SER A 130 -0.76 7.99 -6.01
C SER A 130 0.73 7.94 -6.27
N SER A 131 1.26 6.74 -6.45
CA SER A 131 2.60 6.54 -6.95
C SER A 131 2.58 5.49 -8.04
N TYR A 132 3.53 5.61 -8.95
CA TYR A 132 3.73 4.61 -9.98
C TYR A 132 5.22 4.42 -10.16
N GLY A 133 5.60 3.24 -10.59
CA GLY A 133 7.00 2.93 -10.72
C GLY A 133 7.26 1.73 -11.57
N VAL A 134 8.53 1.59 -11.91
CA VAL A 134 9.06 0.44 -12.62
C VAL A 134 10.21 -0.10 -11.81
N GLY A 135 10.39 -1.41 -11.84
CA GLY A 135 11.53 -2.01 -11.19
C GLY A 135 11.95 -3.29 -11.84
N VAL A 136 13.15 -3.68 -11.48
CA VAL A 136 13.87 -4.80 -12.04
C VAL A 136 14.33 -5.67 -10.89
N LYS A 137 13.96 -6.94 -10.93
CA LYS A 137 14.39 -7.96 -9.99
C LYS A 137 15.43 -8.85 -10.66
N LEU A 138 16.65 -8.79 -10.12
CA LEU A 138 17.82 -9.57 -10.49
C LEU A 138 18.16 -10.51 -9.32
N GLY A 139 17.59 -11.71 -9.35
CA GLY A 139 17.73 -12.68 -8.26
C GLY A 139 17.10 -12.16 -6.96
N LEU A 140 17.94 -11.88 -5.96
CA LEU A 140 17.56 -11.38 -4.64
C LEU A 140 17.45 -9.86 -4.55
N VAL A 141 18.02 -9.13 -5.54
CA VAL A 141 18.06 -7.68 -5.55
C VAL A 141 16.91 -7.14 -6.39
N ARG A 142 16.20 -6.16 -5.82
CA ARG A 142 15.09 -5.45 -6.44
C ARG A 142 15.45 -3.96 -6.51
N GLY A 143 15.69 -3.46 -7.72
CA GLY A 143 15.84 -2.03 -7.99
C GLY A 143 14.51 -1.46 -8.45
N GLU A 144 13.99 -0.44 -7.76
CA GLU A 144 12.72 0.21 -8.08
C GLU A 144 12.96 1.69 -8.33
N TYR A 145 12.38 2.20 -9.40
CA TYR A 145 12.21 3.62 -9.62
C TYR A 145 10.75 3.96 -9.38
N ILE A 146 10.50 4.79 -8.36
CA ILE A 146 9.18 5.21 -7.94
C ILE A 146 9.04 6.70 -8.28
N VAL A 147 7.94 7.05 -8.92
CA VAL A 147 7.55 8.44 -9.16
C VAL A 147 6.31 8.73 -8.34
N ASP A 148 6.43 9.72 -7.47
CA ASP A 148 5.32 10.22 -6.66
C ASP A 148 4.51 11.18 -7.51
N HIS A 149 3.23 10.86 -7.74
CA HIS A 149 2.36 11.70 -8.57
C HIS A 149 2.08 13.05 -7.91
N ASN A 150 2.00 13.09 -6.59
CA ASN A 150 1.70 14.32 -5.84
C ASN A 150 2.89 15.30 -5.80
N ALA A 151 4.11 14.78 -5.64
CA ALA A 151 5.33 15.61 -5.51
C ALA A 151 6.10 15.77 -6.83
N GLY A 152 5.73 14.99 -7.87
CA GLY A 152 6.48 14.94 -9.14
C GLY A 152 7.93 14.47 -9.00
N THR A 153 8.28 13.90 -7.84
CA THR A 153 9.65 13.54 -7.50
C THR A 153 9.87 12.05 -7.77
N GLY A 154 11.01 11.73 -8.39
CA GLY A 154 11.43 10.37 -8.67
C GLY A 154 12.44 9.89 -7.64
N THR A 155 12.15 8.79 -6.97
CA THR A 155 13.04 8.17 -5.98
C THR A 155 13.44 6.77 -6.42
N ILE A 156 14.75 6.48 -6.37
CA ILE A 156 15.29 5.14 -6.64
C ILE A 156 15.47 4.41 -5.32
N PHE A 157 14.94 3.20 -5.21
CA PHE A 157 15.12 2.33 -4.06
C PHE A 157 15.75 1.00 -4.47
N PHE A 158 16.72 0.54 -3.68
CA PHE A 158 17.26 -0.80 -3.77
C PHE A 158 16.82 -1.60 -2.55
N ARG A 159 16.19 -2.74 -2.78
CA ARG A 159 15.67 -3.62 -1.73
C ARG A 159 16.13 -5.05 -1.96
N PHE A 160 16.25 -5.78 -0.86
CA PHE A 160 16.55 -7.21 -0.87
C PHE A 160 15.33 -7.99 -0.41
N GLY A 161 15.03 -9.09 -1.11
CA GLY A 161 13.92 -9.99 -0.76
C GLY A 161 12.63 -9.78 -1.56
N GLU A 162 11.58 -10.49 -1.15
CA GLU A 162 10.26 -10.44 -1.78
C GLU A 162 9.31 -9.55 -0.99
N ARG A 163 8.42 -8.84 -1.70
CA ARG A 163 7.40 -7.97 -1.09
C ARG A 163 6.15 -8.75 -0.67
N PHE A 164 5.83 -9.81 -1.41
CA PHE A 164 4.68 -10.68 -1.20
C PHE A 164 5.18 -12.11 -1.12
#